data_AF-A0A3A6MM08-F1
#
_entry.id   AF-A0A3A6MM08-F1
#
_cell.length_a   1.000
_cell.length_b   1.000
_cell.length_c   1.000
_cell.angle_alpha   90.00
_cell.angle_beta   90.00
_cell.angle_gamma   90.00
#
_symmetry.space_group_name_H-M   'P 1'
#
loop_
_entity.id
_entity.type
_entity.pdbx_description
1 polymer ?
#
loop_
_entity_poly.entity_id
_entity_poly.type
_entity_poly.pdbx_seq_one_letter_code
_entity_poly.pdbx_strand_id
1 'polypeptide(L)'
;MVKGKVIFEDEEKIEIKYPCFELKDIVEYYFEIKTPDNSINPFSLIALPNANIIVSVYLSDKSQTFKVHRGQGMSDTSGDKISGSLTDAIAVIHAPGTHEFSIKFKPGVLYSCLSEDIPTLVDNSLPLQKYLNQKIIDELKLKTSFDGRVLFVENWLLSNMKIFSSDFKLKAVTKAIYYINNSHDYKLNVVSKEVGVSNPTLNRYFKEVLGVSPKQCFKALRFKTALKNYRAKGSYDLYDELGYTDFSHFVKEAKNLANNPPSEL
;
A
#
# COMPACT_ATOMS: atom_id res chain seq x y z
N MET A 1 14.10 14.92 16.47
CA MET A 1 13.02 14.09 15.89
C MET A 1 13.23 14.09 14.38
N VAL A 2 13.55 12.96 13.77
CA VAL A 2 13.69 12.88 12.30
C VAL A 2 12.30 13.18 11.72
N LYS A 3 12.13 14.31 11.04
CA LYS A 3 10.89 14.62 10.31
C LYS A 3 10.79 13.61 9.17
N GLY A 4 9.88 12.64 9.29
CA GLY A 4 9.55 11.75 8.18
C GLY A 4 8.90 12.59 7.08
N LYS A 5 9.33 12.41 5.83
CA LYS A 5 8.68 13.00 4.66
C LYS A 5 7.66 11.99 4.14
N VAL A 6 6.48 12.39 3.66
CA VAL A 6 5.69 11.46 2.84
C VAL A 6 6.46 11.29 1.54
N ILE A 7 7.05 10.13 1.39
CA ILE A 7 7.70 9.76 0.15
C ILE A 7 6.61 9.20 -0.74
N PHE A 8 6.22 10.01 -1.72
CA PHE A 8 5.44 9.50 -2.83
C PHE A 8 6.37 8.71 -3.74
N GLU A 9 5.78 7.86 -4.57
CA GLU A 9 6.43 6.88 -5.45
C GLU A 9 7.53 7.50 -6.36
N ASP A 10 7.65 8.83 -6.43
CA ASP A 10 8.54 9.56 -7.33
C ASP A 10 9.78 10.24 -6.64
N GLU A 11 10.15 9.91 -5.39
CA GLU A 11 11.30 10.58 -4.72
C GLU A 11 12.63 9.78 -4.74
N GLU A 12 13.76 10.52 -4.82
CA GLU A 12 15.14 10.13 -5.18
C GLU A 12 15.77 8.86 -4.57
N LYS A 13 15.20 8.26 -3.53
CA LYS A 13 15.79 7.11 -2.81
C LYS A 13 15.10 5.77 -3.05
N ILE A 14 14.03 5.76 -3.84
CA ILE A 14 13.28 4.55 -4.16
C ILE A 14 13.39 4.32 -5.66
N GLU A 15 14.00 3.22 -6.06
CA GLU A 15 13.97 2.79 -7.45
C GLU A 15 12.65 2.04 -7.69
N ILE A 16 11.84 2.48 -8.66
CA ILE A 16 10.54 1.88 -8.98
C ILE A 16 10.54 1.33 -10.41
N LYS A 17 9.95 0.14 -10.57
CA LYS A 17 9.64 -0.44 -11.89
C LYS A 17 8.18 -0.89 -11.94
N TYR A 18 7.55 -0.67 -13.08
CA TYR A 18 6.18 -1.11 -13.34
C TYR A 18 6.18 -2.51 -13.97
N PRO A 19 5.13 -3.29 -13.74
CA PRO A 19 5.07 -4.66 -14.25
C PRO A 19 4.92 -4.75 -15.76
N CYS A 20 5.26 -5.91 -16.30
CA CYS A 20 4.88 -6.33 -17.64
C CYS A 20 3.35 -6.31 -17.82
N PHE A 21 2.91 -6.29 -19.08
CA PHE A 21 1.51 -6.09 -19.44
C PHE A 21 0.59 -7.14 -18.82
N GLU A 22 1.06 -8.39 -18.74
CA GLU A 22 0.34 -9.54 -18.22
C GLU A 22 0.08 -9.42 -16.71
N LEU A 23 0.93 -8.71 -15.98
CA LEU A 23 0.85 -8.51 -14.53
C LEU A 23 0.29 -7.15 -14.12
N LYS A 24 -0.06 -6.29 -15.08
CA LYS A 24 -0.55 -4.92 -14.83
C LYS A 24 -1.79 -4.86 -13.93
N ASP A 25 -2.59 -5.93 -13.87
CA ASP A 25 -3.81 -6.00 -13.06
C ASP A 25 -3.60 -6.71 -11.72
N ILE A 26 -2.38 -7.17 -11.45
CA ILE A 26 -1.98 -7.87 -10.22
C ILE A 26 -1.01 -7.00 -9.42
N VAL A 27 0.04 -6.51 -10.06
CA VAL A 27 1.08 -5.70 -9.43
C VAL A 27 0.84 -4.23 -9.74
N GLU A 28 0.96 -3.38 -8.72
CA GLU A 28 0.95 -1.93 -8.90
C GLU A 28 2.34 -1.47 -9.36
N TYR A 29 3.40 -1.88 -8.63
CA TYR A 29 4.80 -1.71 -9.01
C TYR A 29 5.72 -2.53 -8.10
N TYR A 30 6.98 -2.62 -8.50
CA TYR A 30 8.11 -3.12 -7.73
C TYR A 30 8.96 -1.94 -7.26
N PHE A 31 9.59 -2.06 -6.09
CA PHE A 31 10.51 -1.05 -5.62
C PHE A 31 11.62 -1.58 -4.75
N GLU A 32 12.75 -0.86 -4.72
CA GLU A 32 13.86 -1.13 -3.80
C GLU A 32 14.18 0.06 -2.92
N ILE A 33 14.46 -0.25 -1.66
CA ILE A 33 15.00 0.71 -0.69
C ILE A 33 16.41 0.25 -0.34
N LYS A 34 17.38 1.13 -0.57
CA LYS A 34 18.79 0.90 -0.22
C LYS A 34 19.32 2.09 0.57
N THR A 35 19.66 1.86 1.84
CA THR A 35 20.28 2.87 2.70
C THR A 35 21.78 2.62 2.81
N PRO A 36 22.63 3.66 2.77
CA PRO A 36 24.07 3.49 2.94
C PRO A 36 24.42 2.97 4.34
N ASP A 37 25.38 2.04 4.43
CA ASP A 37 25.90 1.51 5.72
C ASP A 37 26.43 2.64 6.63
N ASN A 38 27.08 3.65 6.05
CA ASN A 38 27.73 4.73 6.80
C ASN A 38 26.79 5.93 7.07
N SER A 39 25.47 5.77 6.89
CA SER A 39 24.52 6.85 7.16
C SER A 39 24.37 7.06 8.66
N ILE A 40 24.56 8.30 9.12
CA ILE A 40 24.34 8.68 10.52
C ILE A 40 22.84 8.72 10.86
N ASN A 41 22.00 9.04 9.88
CA ASN A 41 20.56 9.15 10.04
C ASN A 41 19.84 7.97 9.38
N PRO A 42 18.82 7.38 10.04
CA PRO A 42 17.96 6.41 9.39
C PRO A 42 17.15 7.09 8.28
N PHE A 43 16.77 6.31 7.27
CA PHE A 43 15.85 6.75 6.24
C PHE A 43 14.42 6.53 6.75
N SER A 44 13.60 7.58 6.78
CA SER A 44 12.22 7.51 7.26
C SER A 44 11.26 8.02 6.20
N LEU A 45 10.17 7.28 6.01
CA LEU A 45 9.07 7.65 5.12
C LEU A 45 7.73 7.56 5.86
N ILE A 46 6.76 8.37 5.44
CA ILE A 46 5.38 8.23 5.91
C ILE A 46 4.62 7.39 4.89
N ALA A 47 4.21 6.18 5.27
CA ALA A 47 3.32 5.35 4.49
C ALA A 47 1.87 5.80 4.74
N LEU A 48 1.20 6.24 3.68
CA LEU A 48 -0.19 6.73 3.74
C LEU A 48 -1.20 5.57 3.87
N PRO A 49 -2.41 5.84 4.41
CA PRO A 49 -3.50 4.88 4.39
C PRO A 49 -3.77 4.35 2.98
N ASN A 50 -3.92 3.04 2.86
CA ASN A 50 -4.12 2.36 1.58
C ASN A 50 -4.73 0.97 1.79
N ALA A 51 -5.21 0.36 0.70
CA ALA A 51 -5.81 -0.99 0.72
C ALA A 51 -4.91 -2.03 0.01
N ASN A 52 -3.63 -1.72 -0.17
CA ASN A 52 -2.69 -2.59 -0.84
C ASN A 52 -2.08 -3.59 0.13
N ILE A 53 -1.53 -4.66 -0.43
CA ILE A 53 -0.67 -5.58 0.28
C ILE A 53 0.73 -5.45 -0.31
N ILE A 54 1.74 -5.40 0.55
CA ILE A 54 3.14 -5.29 0.17
C ILE A 54 3.87 -6.55 0.64
N VAL A 55 4.57 -7.21 -0.27
CA VAL A 55 5.54 -8.26 0.07
C VAL A 55 6.92 -7.66 0.04
N SER A 56 7.69 -7.84 1.12
CA SER A 56 9.03 -7.31 1.30
C SER A 56 10.02 -8.44 1.56
N VAL A 57 11.15 -8.43 0.87
CA VAL A 57 12.26 -9.38 1.04
C VAL A 57 13.55 -8.63 1.32
N TYR A 58 14.23 -9.01 2.39
CA TYR A 58 15.46 -8.35 2.86
C TYR A 58 16.65 -8.98 2.15
N LEU A 59 17.44 -8.13 1.50
CA LEU A 59 18.60 -8.51 0.68
C LEU A 59 19.93 -8.35 1.42
N SER A 60 19.89 -7.88 2.68
CA SER A 60 21.05 -7.68 3.55
C SER A 60 20.68 -8.07 4.96
N ASP A 61 21.54 -8.85 5.62
CA ASP A 61 21.35 -9.29 7.01
C ASP A 61 21.44 -8.14 8.04
N LYS A 62 21.97 -6.98 7.62
CA LYS A 62 22.01 -5.76 8.44
C LYS A 62 20.69 -4.97 8.40
N SER A 63 19.76 -5.35 7.52
CA SER A 63 18.54 -4.60 7.28
C SER A 63 17.62 -4.63 8.50
N GLN A 64 17.18 -3.45 8.93
CA GLN A 64 16.25 -3.31 10.05
C GLN A 64 15.18 -2.27 9.70
N THR A 65 13.93 -2.56 10.07
CA THR A 65 12.83 -1.64 9.81
C THR A 65 11.82 -1.59 10.94
N PHE A 66 11.53 -0.36 11.37
CA PHE A 66 10.60 -0.09 12.45
C PHE A 66 9.37 0.63 11.90
N LYS A 67 8.18 0.19 12.31
CA LYS A 67 6.94 0.93 12.09
C LYS A 67 6.63 1.74 13.34
N VAL A 68 6.25 3.00 13.15
CA VAL A 68 5.78 3.87 14.23
C VAL A 68 4.34 4.25 13.92
N HIS A 69 3.43 3.70 14.73
CA HIS A 69 2.01 3.94 14.62
C HIS A 69 1.51 4.71 15.86
N ARG A 70 0.69 5.74 15.66
CA ARG A 70 0.24 6.64 16.74
C ARG A 70 -0.45 5.92 17.90
N GLY A 71 -1.30 4.94 17.59
CA GLY A 71 -2.07 4.20 18.60
C GLY A 71 -1.39 2.94 19.14
N GLN A 72 -0.31 2.47 18.49
CA GLN A 72 0.30 1.17 18.81
C GLN A 72 1.78 1.30 19.22
N GLY A 73 2.38 2.49 19.08
CA GLY A 73 3.78 2.72 19.38
C GLY A 73 4.71 2.30 18.26
N MET A 74 5.95 1.97 18.63
CA MET A 74 6.97 1.48 17.70
C MET A 74 7.04 -0.04 17.74
N SER A 75 7.02 -0.67 16.57
CA SER A 75 7.21 -2.11 16.42
C SER A 75 8.38 -2.40 15.48
N ASP A 76 9.19 -3.40 15.86
CA ASP A 76 10.16 -3.99 14.95
C ASP A 76 9.42 -4.87 13.94
N THR A 77 9.66 -4.61 12.66
CA THR A 77 9.09 -5.38 11.55
C THR A 77 10.19 -5.93 10.65
N SER A 78 11.40 -6.13 11.18
CA SER A 78 12.53 -6.62 10.40
C SER A 78 12.31 -8.04 9.89
N GLY A 79 12.85 -8.33 8.70
CA GLY A 79 12.77 -9.62 8.04
C GLY A 79 11.78 -9.68 6.87
N ASP A 80 11.79 -10.82 6.19
CA ASP A 80 10.92 -11.08 5.04
C ASP A 80 9.46 -11.15 5.50
N LYS A 81 8.59 -10.32 4.91
CA LYS A 81 7.24 -10.12 5.42
C LYS A 81 6.22 -9.83 4.34
N ILE A 82 4.97 -10.05 4.70
CA ILE A 82 3.80 -9.52 4.02
C ILE A 82 3.14 -8.48 4.93
N SER A 83 2.99 -7.25 4.45
CA SER A 83 2.32 -6.15 5.15
C SER A 83 0.96 -5.89 4.51
N GLY A 84 -0.08 -5.79 5.33
CA GLY A 84 -1.43 -5.52 4.83
C GLY A 84 -1.75 -4.05 4.65
N SER A 85 -3.06 -3.79 4.49
CA SER A 85 -3.61 -2.45 4.35
C SER A 85 -3.31 -1.57 5.55
N LEU A 86 -3.22 -0.26 5.31
CA LEU A 86 -3.05 0.74 6.36
C LEU A 86 -4.33 1.58 6.48
N THR A 87 -4.87 1.66 7.69
CA THR A 87 -6.05 2.49 7.99
C THR A 87 -5.67 3.92 8.36
N ASP A 88 -4.51 4.09 8.96
CA ASP A 88 -3.87 5.37 9.30
C ASP A 88 -2.44 5.43 8.74
N ALA A 89 -1.89 6.63 8.61
CA ALA A 89 -0.52 6.80 8.16
C ALA A 89 0.45 6.40 9.27
N ILE A 90 1.52 5.73 8.87
CA ILE A 90 2.60 5.29 9.77
C ILE A 90 3.93 5.85 9.29
N ALA A 91 4.85 6.10 10.21
CA ALA A 91 6.24 6.29 9.83
C ALA A 91 6.92 4.92 9.73
N VAL A 92 7.61 4.68 8.63
CA VAL A 92 8.44 3.49 8.39
C VAL A 92 9.89 3.95 8.38
N ILE A 93 10.68 3.43 9.32
CA ILE A 93 12.06 3.82 9.55
C ILE A 93 12.95 2.66 9.14
N HIS A 94 13.77 2.87 8.12
CA HIS A 94 14.80 1.95 7.64
C HIS A 94 16.16 2.35 8.24
N ALA A 95 16.79 1.43 8.97
CA ALA A 95 18.11 1.66 9.55
C ALA A 95 19.19 1.77 8.45
N PRO A 96 20.36 2.37 8.74
CA PRO A 96 21.53 2.30 7.86
C PRO A 96 21.89 0.86 7.46
N GLY A 97 22.28 0.65 6.20
CA GLY A 97 22.60 -0.68 5.65
C GLY A 97 21.40 -1.57 5.31
N THR A 98 20.20 -1.00 5.33
CA THR A 98 18.98 -1.67 4.87
C THR A 98 18.96 -1.79 3.36
N HIS A 99 18.69 -2.99 2.87
CA HIS A 99 18.46 -3.28 1.47
C HIS A 99 17.25 -4.19 1.35
N GLU A 100 16.16 -3.65 0.82
CA GLU A 100 14.84 -4.28 0.78
C GLU A 100 14.28 -4.21 -0.63
N PHE A 101 13.86 -5.36 -1.17
CA PHE A 101 13.08 -5.45 -2.41
C PHE A 101 11.63 -5.72 -2.06
N SER A 102 10.73 -4.98 -2.69
CA SER A 102 9.31 -5.02 -2.35
C SER A 102 8.42 -5.04 -3.59
N ILE A 103 7.32 -5.78 -3.47
CA ILE A 103 6.25 -5.89 -4.46
C ILE A 103 5.01 -5.29 -3.86
N LYS A 104 4.45 -4.26 -4.49
CA LYS A 104 3.14 -3.72 -4.11
C LYS A 104 2.08 -4.30 -5.02
N PHE A 105 1.15 -5.05 -4.43
CA PHE A 105 0.04 -5.64 -5.16
C PHE A 105 -1.15 -4.68 -5.23
N LYS A 106 -1.93 -4.77 -6.32
CA LYS A 106 -3.19 -4.05 -6.44
C LYS A 106 -4.17 -4.47 -5.32
N PRO A 107 -5.08 -3.58 -4.89
CA PRO A 107 -5.98 -3.88 -3.78
C PRO A 107 -6.77 -5.16 -4.01
N GLY A 108 -6.73 -6.04 -3.01
CA GLY A 108 -7.54 -7.26 -2.97
C GLY A 108 -7.04 -8.42 -3.81
N VAL A 109 -6.05 -8.28 -4.70
CA VAL A 109 -5.69 -9.39 -5.63
C VAL A 109 -5.16 -10.65 -4.94
N LEU A 110 -4.64 -10.51 -3.72
CA LEU A 110 -4.15 -11.63 -2.90
C LEU A 110 -5.22 -12.22 -1.96
N TYR A 111 -6.44 -11.69 -1.93
CA TYR A 111 -7.44 -12.15 -0.94
C TYR A 111 -7.79 -13.64 -1.11
N SER A 112 -7.70 -14.20 -2.32
CA SER A 112 -8.07 -15.60 -2.56
C SER A 112 -7.08 -16.60 -1.94
N CYS A 113 -5.82 -16.20 -1.73
CA CYS A 113 -4.82 -17.01 -1.04
C CYS A 113 -4.55 -16.59 0.40
N LEU A 114 -5.08 -15.45 0.84
CA LEU A 114 -4.87 -14.88 2.18
C LEU A 114 -6.17 -14.75 3.00
N SER A 115 -7.31 -15.27 2.54
CA SER A 115 -8.64 -14.90 3.04
C SER A 115 -8.79 -14.94 4.56
N GLU A 116 -8.20 -15.93 5.23
CA GLU A 116 -8.26 -16.08 6.69
C GLU A 116 -7.39 -15.06 7.44
N ASP A 117 -6.31 -14.59 6.81
CA ASP A 117 -5.35 -13.66 7.38
C ASP A 117 -5.60 -12.20 7.00
N ILE A 118 -6.45 -11.92 5.99
CA ILE A 118 -6.80 -10.55 5.57
C ILE A 118 -7.20 -9.67 6.77
N PRO A 119 -8.09 -10.09 7.69
CA PRO A 119 -8.42 -9.27 8.87
C PRO A 119 -7.22 -9.01 9.78
N THR A 120 -6.34 -10.01 9.95
CA THR A 120 -5.14 -9.93 10.80
C THR A 120 -4.07 -9.03 10.19
N LEU A 121 -4.03 -8.94 8.86
CA LEU A 121 -3.08 -8.13 8.11
C LEU A 121 -3.39 -6.63 8.15
N VAL A 122 -4.61 -6.22 8.50
CA VAL A 122 -4.96 -4.80 8.64
C VAL A 122 -4.07 -4.15 9.70
N ASP A 123 -3.36 -3.09 9.30
CA ASP A 123 -2.36 -2.36 10.12
C ASP A 123 -1.21 -3.23 10.65
N ASN A 124 -0.99 -4.41 10.07
CA ASN A 124 -0.04 -5.39 10.58
C ASN A 124 0.82 -6.01 9.47
N SER A 125 1.74 -6.88 9.88
CA SER A 125 2.54 -7.72 8.99
C SER A 125 2.71 -9.12 9.55
N LEU A 126 2.83 -10.09 8.65
CA LEU A 126 3.06 -11.50 8.97
C LEU A 126 4.36 -11.98 8.28
N PRO A 127 5.05 -13.00 8.84
CA PRO A 127 6.24 -13.57 8.22
C PRO A 127 5.94 -14.12 6.83
N LEU A 128 6.78 -13.80 5.84
CA LEU A 128 6.57 -14.21 4.45
C LEU A 128 6.63 -15.73 4.27
N GLN A 129 7.42 -16.41 5.10
CA GLN A 129 7.62 -17.85 5.10
C GLN A 129 6.33 -18.64 5.36
N LYS A 130 5.30 -18.00 5.93
CA LYS A 130 3.97 -18.60 6.08
C LYS A 130 3.30 -18.85 4.71
N TYR A 131 3.64 -18.04 3.70
CA TYR A 131 2.95 -18.01 2.41
C TYR A 131 3.84 -18.41 1.23
N LEU A 132 5.15 -18.27 1.36
CA LEU A 132 6.11 -18.54 0.30
C LEU A 132 7.19 -19.50 0.77
N ASN A 133 7.52 -20.49 -0.07
CA ASN A 133 8.60 -21.42 0.21
C ASN A 133 9.94 -20.68 0.30
N GLN A 134 10.71 -20.96 1.36
CA GLN A 134 12.02 -20.35 1.63
C GLN A 134 12.96 -20.44 0.42
N LYS A 135 12.91 -21.54 -0.35
CA LYS A 135 13.73 -21.68 -1.56
C LYS A 135 13.51 -20.56 -2.58
N ILE A 136 12.27 -20.11 -2.76
CA ILE A 136 11.95 -19.00 -3.69
C ILE A 136 12.49 -17.68 -3.16
N ILE A 137 12.41 -17.46 -1.85
CA ILE A 137 12.95 -16.28 -1.18
C ILE A 137 14.47 -16.25 -1.35
N ASP A 138 15.15 -17.38 -1.14
CA ASP A 138 16.60 -17.48 -1.28
C ASP A 138 17.04 -17.27 -2.74
N GLU A 139 16.34 -17.86 -3.71
CA GLU A 139 16.61 -17.65 -5.14
C GLU A 139 16.44 -16.18 -5.57
N LEU A 140 15.47 -15.46 -4.99
CA LEU A 140 15.31 -14.02 -5.20
C LEU A 140 16.49 -13.24 -4.62
N LYS A 141 16.93 -13.58 -3.40
CA LYS A 141 18.08 -12.92 -2.73
C LYS A 141 19.38 -13.10 -3.49
N LEU A 142 19.54 -14.19 -4.24
CA LEU A 142 20.72 -14.45 -5.08
C LEU A 142 20.82 -13.56 -6.33
N LYS A 143 19.74 -12.89 -6.73
CA LYS A 143 19.78 -11.97 -7.88
C LYS A 143 20.54 -10.71 -7.49
N THR A 144 21.47 -10.27 -8.34
CA THR A 144 22.41 -9.19 -8.01
C THR A 144 21.92 -7.79 -8.35
N SER A 145 20.93 -7.66 -9.25
CA SER A 145 20.36 -6.38 -9.68
C SER A 145 18.84 -6.31 -9.45
N PHE A 146 18.32 -5.08 -9.37
CA PHE A 146 16.88 -4.85 -9.26
C PHE A 146 16.13 -5.42 -10.46
N ASP A 147 16.64 -5.20 -11.69
CA ASP A 147 16.12 -5.82 -12.91
C ASP A 147 16.06 -7.34 -12.85
N GLY A 148 17.12 -7.98 -12.33
CA GLY A 148 17.17 -9.43 -12.17
C GLY A 148 16.14 -9.94 -11.17
N ARG A 149 15.86 -9.17 -10.10
CA ARG A 149 14.83 -9.48 -9.11
C ARG A 149 13.43 -9.31 -9.67
N VAL A 150 13.16 -8.21 -10.38
CA VAL A 150 11.89 -7.98 -11.07
C VAL A 150 11.61 -9.11 -12.06
N LEU A 151 12.54 -9.40 -12.97
CA LEU A 151 12.36 -10.46 -13.97
C LEU A 151 12.13 -11.85 -13.33
N PHE A 152 12.83 -12.17 -12.25
CA PHE A 152 12.62 -13.42 -11.51
C PHE A 152 11.21 -13.49 -10.91
N VAL A 153 10.77 -12.41 -10.25
CA VAL A 153 9.45 -12.33 -9.63
C VAL A 153 8.36 -12.37 -10.68
N GLU A 154 8.49 -11.66 -11.80
CA GLU A 154 7.50 -11.69 -12.88
C GLU A 154 7.32 -13.10 -13.44
N ASN A 155 8.42 -13.80 -13.74
CA ASN A 155 8.36 -15.19 -14.20
C ASN A 155 7.69 -16.11 -13.18
N TRP A 156 7.99 -15.91 -11.89
CA TRP A 156 7.34 -16.66 -10.82
C TRP A 156 5.83 -16.36 -10.72
N LEU A 157 5.43 -15.10 -10.78
CA LEU A 157 4.02 -14.68 -10.73
C LEU A 157 3.24 -15.23 -11.93
N LEU A 158 3.80 -15.14 -13.14
CA LEU A 158 3.21 -15.67 -14.37
C LEU A 158 3.02 -17.18 -14.32
N SER A 159 4.00 -17.90 -13.76
CA SER A 159 3.93 -19.35 -13.57
C SER A 159 2.91 -19.76 -12.49
N ASN A 160 2.48 -18.81 -11.65
CA ASN A 160 1.59 -19.04 -10.52
C ASN A 160 0.29 -18.22 -10.61
N MET A 161 -0.15 -17.85 -11.81
CA MET A 161 -1.33 -16.99 -12.03
C MET A 161 -2.62 -17.49 -11.37
N LYS A 162 -2.73 -18.81 -11.14
CA LYS A 162 -3.85 -19.43 -10.42
C LYS A 162 -4.05 -18.88 -8.99
N ILE A 163 -3.01 -18.30 -8.38
CA ILE A 163 -3.08 -17.64 -7.06
C ILE A 163 -3.99 -16.41 -7.12
N PHE A 164 -4.10 -15.74 -8.26
CA PHE A 164 -4.87 -14.50 -8.42
C PHE A 164 -6.27 -14.77 -8.98
N SER A 165 -6.87 -15.87 -8.54
CA SER A 165 -8.21 -16.25 -8.99
C SER A 165 -9.23 -15.13 -8.68
N SER A 166 -10.02 -14.77 -9.69
CA SER A 166 -10.97 -13.65 -9.59
C SER A 166 -12.39 -14.18 -9.45
N ASP A 167 -12.98 -14.00 -8.26
CA ASP A 167 -14.41 -14.24 -8.04
C ASP A 167 -15.25 -12.97 -8.21
N PHE A 168 -16.56 -13.10 -7.98
CA PHE A 168 -17.50 -11.99 -8.05
C PHE A 168 -17.24 -10.89 -7.01
N LYS A 169 -16.78 -11.24 -5.80
CA LYS A 169 -16.49 -10.30 -4.71
C LYS A 169 -15.31 -9.41 -5.07
N LEU A 170 -14.21 -10.00 -5.55
CA LEU A 170 -13.05 -9.22 -6.01
C LEU A 170 -13.45 -8.31 -7.16
N LYS A 171 -14.18 -8.81 -8.16
CA LYS A 171 -14.67 -7.98 -9.27
C LYS A 171 -15.52 -6.79 -8.80
N ALA A 172 -16.41 -7.01 -7.84
CA ALA A 172 -17.23 -5.95 -7.26
C ALA A 172 -16.38 -4.88 -6.54
N VAL A 173 -15.40 -5.30 -5.74
CA VAL A 173 -14.47 -4.40 -5.03
C VAL A 173 -13.58 -3.64 -6.01
N THR A 174 -12.98 -4.30 -6.99
CA THR A 174 -12.16 -3.67 -8.02
C THR A 174 -12.98 -2.67 -8.83
N LYS A 175 -14.23 -3.01 -9.21
CA LYS A 175 -15.13 -2.07 -9.91
C LYS A 175 -15.46 -0.85 -9.04
N ALA A 176 -15.70 -1.05 -7.75
CA ALA A 176 -15.96 0.05 -6.81
C ALA A 176 -14.77 1.02 -6.73
N ILE A 177 -13.54 0.48 -6.55
CA ILE A 177 -12.31 1.27 -6.49
C ILE A 177 -12.06 2.01 -7.81
N TYR A 178 -12.26 1.34 -8.94
CA TYR A 178 -12.15 1.97 -10.25
C TYR A 178 -13.12 3.14 -10.40
N TYR A 179 -14.39 2.95 -10.04
CA TYR A 179 -15.40 3.99 -10.15
C TYR A 179 -15.04 5.24 -9.32
N ILE A 180 -14.63 5.08 -8.07
CA ILE A 180 -14.32 6.23 -7.20
C ILE A 180 -13.06 6.98 -7.64
N ASN A 181 -12.06 6.28 -8.16
CA ASN A 181 -10.82 6.91 -8.65
C ASN A 181 -11.05 7.75 -9.92
N ASN A 182 -12.12 7.48 -10.67
CA ASN A 182 -12.44 8.23 -11.90
C ASN A 182 -13.56 9.26 -11.70
N SER A 183 -14.56 8.97 -10.87
CA SER A 183 -15.70 9.85 -10.64
C SER A 183 -15.52 10.82 -9.46
N HIS A 184 -14.63 10.50 -8.52
CA HIS A 184 -14.51 11.16 -7.22
C HIS A 184 -15.83 11.17 -6.40
N ASP A 185 -16.80 10.30 -6.71
CA ASP A 185 -18.01 10.13 -5.90
C ASP A 185 -17.83 9.01 -4.87
N TYR A 186 -17.57 9.42 -3.63
CA TYR A 186 -17.32 8.54 -2.50
C TYR A 186 -18.60 8.13 -1.75
N LYS A 187 -19.81 8.41 -2.27
CA LYS A 187 -21.08 8.05 -1.61
C LYS A 187 -21.39 6.57 -1.80
N LEU A 188 -21.48 5.83 -0.69
CA LEU A 188 -21.67 4.38 -0.69
C LEU A 188 -22.87 3.90 -1.52
N ASN A 189 -24.00 4.61 -1.46
CA ASN A 189 -25.21 4.27 -2.21
C ASN A 189 -25.06 4.46 -3.73
N VAL A 190 -24.25 5.42 -4.16
CA VAL A 190 -23.96 5.62 -5.59
C VAL A 190 -23.04 4.51 -6.08
N VAL A 191 -21.94 4.26 -5.35
CA VAL A 191 -20.96 3.22 -5.71
C VAL A 191 -21.60 1.84 -5.73
N SER A 192 -22.44 1.49 -4.74
CA SER A 192 -23.08 0.18 -4.70
C SER A 192 -24.05 -0.04 -5.86
N LYS A 193 -24.80 1.00 -6.25
CA LYS A 193 -25.66 0.99 -7.43
C LYS A 193 -24.86 0.77 -8.71
N GLU A 194 -23.74 1.48 -8.86
CA GLU A 194 -22.86 1.31 -10.02
C GLU A 194 -22.26 -0.11 -10.09
N VAL A 195 -21.87 -0.66 -8.94
CA VAL A 195 -21.32 -2.02 -8.87
C VAL A 195 -22.40 -3.10 -9.09
N GLY A 196 -23.67 -2.76 -8.87
CA GLY A 196 -24.80 -3.67 -9.03
C GLY A 196 -25.07 -4.55 -7.79
N VAL A 197 -24.75 -4.06 -6.59
CA VAL A 197 -24.96 -4.78 -5.32
C VAL A 197 -25.59 -3.87 -4.25
N SER A 198 -26.17 -4.46 -3.21
CA SER A 198 -26.71 -3.67 -2.08
C SER A 198 -25.60 -3.12 -1.18
N ASN A 199 -25.87 -2.04 -0.43
CA ASN A 199 -24.92 -1.48 0.55
C ASN A 199 -24.38 -2.52 1.55
N PRO A 200 -25.21 -3.39 2.17
CA PRO A 200 -24.71 -4.42 3.08
C PRO A 200 -23.80 -5.44 2.37
N THR A 201 -24.12 -5.79 1.12
CA THR A 201 -23.33 -6.72 0.31
C THR A 201 -21.97 -6.12 -0.03
N LEU A 202 -21.93 -4.86 -0.46
CA LEU A 202 -20.67 -4.18 -0.75
C LEU A 202 -19.81 -4.05 0.50
N ASN A 203 -20.41 -3.73 1.66
CA ASN A 203 -19.70 -3.70 2.94
C ASN A 203 -19.07 -5.06 3.27
N ARG A 204 -19.82 -6.15 3.11
CA ARG A 204 -19.30 -7.51 3.35
C ARG A 204 -18.14 -7.82 2.42
N TYR A 205 -18.26 -7.55 1.13
CA TYR A 205 -17.20 -7.83 0.15
C TYR A 205 -15.92 -7.03 0.43
N PHE A 206 -16.03 -5.75 0.80
CA PHE A 206 -14.86 -4.95 1.18
C PHE A 206 -14.15 -5.54 2.41
N LYS A 207 -14.90 -5.95 3.44
CA LYS A 207 -14.32 -6.58 4.63
C LYS A 207 -13.63 -7.91 4.32
N GLU A 208 -14.22 -8.74 3.47
CA GLU A 208 -13.64 -10.04 3.10
C GLU A 208 -12.42 -9.89 2.18
N VAL A 209 -12.45 -8.97 1.22
CA VAL A 209 -11.41 -8.82 0.20
C VAL A 209 -10.25 -7.94 0.68
N LEU A 210 -10.54 -6.88 1.45
CA LEU A 210 -9.55 -5.86 1.84
C LEU A 210 -9.35 -5.77 3.36
N GLY A 211 -10.15 -6.46 4.18
CA GLY A 211 -10.11 -6.35 5.64
C GLY A 211 -10.73 -5.06 6.20
N VAL A 212 -11.04 -4.08 5.35
CA VAL A 212 -11.55 -2.76 5.73
C VAL A 212 -12.93 -2.49 5.16
N SER A 213 -13.67 -1.56 5.77
CA SER A 213 -14.98 -1.13 5.25
C SER A 213 -14.83 -0.25 3.98
N PRO A 214 -15.86 -0.16 3.13
CA PRO A 214 -15.90 0.80 2.02
C PRO A 214 -15.64 2.22 2.50
N LYS A 215 -16.22 2.62 3.63
CA LYS A 215 -16.02 3.97 4.21
C LYS A 215 -14.56 4.26 4.50
N GLN A 216 -13.82 3.31 5.10
CA GLN A 216 -12.39 3.46 5.37
C GLN A 216 -11.58 3.52 4.07
N CYS A 217 -11.84 2.61 3.14
CA CYS A 217 -11.15 2.57 1.85
C CYS A 217 -11.37 3.86 1.04
N PHE A 218 -12.62 4.33 0.93
CA PHE A 218 -12.99 5.54 0.20
C PHE A 218 -12.33 6.77 0.82
N LYS A 219 -12.30 6.83 2.15
CA LYS A 219 -11.62 7.90 2.89
C LYS A 219 -10.12 7.93 2.56
N ALA A 220 -9.44 6.78 2.58
CA ALA A 220 -8.02 6.67 2.26
C ALA A 220 -7.72 7.10 0.81
N LEU A 221 -8.52 6.63 -0.16
CA LEU A 221 -8.36 6.98 -1.57
C LEU A 221 -8.64 8.46 -1.86
N ARG A 222 -9.69 9.01 -1.25
CA ARG A 222 -9.99 10.44 -1.30
C ARG A 222 -8.83 11.27 -0.77
N PHE A 223 -8.31 10.90 0.39
CA PHE A 223 -7.18 11.58 1.01
C PHE A 223 -5.91 11.51 0.15
N LYS A 224 -5.53 10.33 -0.37
CA LYS A 224 -4.37 10.18 -1.27
C LYS A 224 -4.52 11.07 -2.51
N THR A 225 -5.71 11.11 -3.09
CA THR A 225 -6.01 11.93 -4.28
C THR A 225 -5.91 13.42 -3.99
N ALA A 226 -6.50 13.88 -2.89
CA ALA A 226 -6.44 15.29 -2.51
C ALA A 226 -5.04 15.74 -2.08
N LEU A 227 -4.27 14.88 -1.41
CA LEU A 227 -2.89 15.19 -1.04
C LEU A 227 -1.99 15.32 -2.27
N LYS A 228 -2.17 14.47 -3.29
CA LYS A 228 -1.47 14.61 -4.57
C LYS A 228 -1.79 15.95 -5.24
N ASN A 229 -3.06 16.34 -5.26
CA ASN A 229 -3.51 17.62 -5.82
C ASN A 229 -2.99 18.83 -5.03
N TYR A 230 -3.02 18.77 -3.69
CA TYR A 230 -2.46 19.80 -2.82
C TYR A 230 -0.98 20.05 -3.10
N ARG A 231 -0.18 19.01 -3.32
CA ARG A 231 1.25 19.18 -3.66
C ARG A 231 1.47 19.88 -5.00
N ALA A 232 0.53 19.74 -5.95
CA ALA A 232 0.62 20.38 -7.26
C ALA A 232 0.08 21.82 -7.27
N LYS A 233 -1.01 22.10 -6.53
CA LYS A 233 -1.79 23.35 -6.65
C LYS A 233 -1.98 24.10 -5.33
N GLY A 234 -1.58 23.51 -4.20
CA GLY A 234 -1.73 24.09 -2.87
C GLY A 234 -3.17 24.15 -2.37
N SER A 235 -3.47 25.16 -1.56
CA SER A 235 -4.78 25.36 -0.92
C SER A 235 -5.86 25.92 -1.86
N TYR A 236 -5.49 26.34 -3.08
CA TYR A 236 -6.41 26.99 -4.03
C TYR A 236 -7.16 26.02 -4.95
N ASP A 237 -6.97 24.72 -4.79
CA ASP A 237 -7.67 23.72 -5.60
C ASP A 237 -9.16 23.60 -5.24
N LEU A 238 -9.93 22.97 -6.13
CA LEU A 238 -11.36 22.73 -5.95
C LEU A 238 -11.57 21.48 -5.09
N TYR A 239 -11.48 21.64 -3.77
CA TYR A 239 -11.60 20.54 -2.80
C TYR A 239 -12.97 19.86 -2.79
N ASP A 240 -14.01 20.56 -3.25
CA ASP A 240 -15.35 20.03 -3.46
C ASP A 240 -15.39 18.98 -4.59
N GLU A 241 -14.67 19.22 -5.68
CA GLU A 241 -14.48 18.23 -6.76
C GLU A 241 -13.68 17.01 -6.30
N LEU A 242 -12.86 17.16 -5.26
CA LEU A 242 -12.09 16.09 -4.64
C LEU A 242 -12.88 15.36 -3.53
N GLY A 243 -14.17 15.68 -3.36
CA GLY A 243 -15.06 15.01 -2.40
C GLY A 243 -14.97 15.55 -0.96
N TYR A 244 -14.42 16.75 -0.76
CA TYR A 244 -14.48 17.48 0.51
C TYR A 244 -15.56 18.57 0.46
N THR A 245 -15.82 19.25 1.58
CA THR A 245 -16.72 20.43 1.59
C THR A 245 -15.95 21.71 1.32
N ASP A 246 -14.69 21.74 1.75
CA ASP A 246 -13.77 22.87 1.71
C ASP A 246 -12.35 22.37 2.08
N PHE A 247 -11.35 23.25 1.96
CA PHE A 247 -9.98 22.96 2.35
C PHE A 247 -9.82 22.62 3.84
N SER A 248 -10.62 23.21 4.74
CA SER A 248 -10.53 22.95 6.18
C SER A 248 -10.96 21.52 6.54
N HIS A 249 -11.96 20.99 5.84
CA HIS A 249 -12.35 19.59 5.95
C HIS A 249 -11.21 18.66 5.49
N PHE A 250 -10.54 18.96 4.36
CA PHE A 250 -9.36 18.22 3.94
C PHE A 250 -8.23 18.28 4.97
N VAL A 251 -7.88 19.46 5.49
CA VAL A 251 -6.85 19.63 6.53
C VAL A 251 -7.18 18.84 7.79
N LYS A 252 -8.44 18.83 8.22
CA LYS A 252 -8.91 18.05 9.37
C LYS A 252 -8.75 16.55 9.10
N GLU A 253 -9.08 16.08 7.89
CA GLU A 253 -8.89 14.68 7.51
C GLU A 253 -7.41 14.30 7.44
N ALA A 254 -6.55 15.14 6.87
CA ALA A 254 -5.10 14.93 6.82
C ALA A 254 -4.50 14.79 8.23
N LYS A 255 -4.88 15.69 9.15
CA LYS A 255 -4.46 15.59 10.57
C LYS A 255 -4.96 14.32 11.25
N ASN A 256 -6.17 13.87 10.91
CA ASN A 256 -6.73 12.65 11.49
C ASN A 256 -6.03 11.39 10.98
N LEU A 257 -5.76 11.33 9.67
CA LEU A 257 -5.17 10.15 9.03
C LEU A 257 -3.65 10.09 9.15
N ALA A 258 -2.96 11.24 9.06
CA ALA A 258 -1.51 11.28 8.95
C ALA A 258 -0.81 12.06 10.06
N ASN A 259 -1.56 12.54 11.07
CA ASN A 259 -1.07 13.30 12.22
C ASN A 259 -0.32 14.60 11.93
N ASN A 260 -0.22 14.96 10.65
CA ASN A 260 0.45 16.16 10.18
C ASN A 260 -0.52 16.91 9.25
N PRO A 261 -0.45 18.25 9.20
CA PRO A 261 -1.16 19.01 8.19
C PRO A 261 -0.61 18.67 6.79
N PRO A 262 -1.39 18.92 5.71
CA PRO A 262 -0.94 18.67 4.34
C PRO A 262 0.40 19.35 3.99
N SER A 263 0.70 20.50 4.60
CA SER A 263 1.97 21.23 4.42
C SER A 263 3.21 20.52 4.95
N GLU A 264 3.03 19.54 5.83
CA GLU A 264 4.11 18.74 6.43
C GLU A 264 4.17 17.32 5.85
N LEU A 265 3.28 17.01 4.90
CA LEU A 265 3.16 15.71 4.26
C LEU A 265 3.91 15.67 2.93
#